data_AF-A0A183HIP1-F1
#
_entry.id   AF-A0A183HIP1-F1
#
_cell.length_a   1.000
_cell.length_b   1.000
_cell.length_c   1.000
_cell.angle_alpha   90.00
_cell.angle_beta   90.00
_cell.angle_gamma   90.00
#
_symmetry.space_group_name_H-M   'P 1'
#
loop_
_entity.id
_entity.type
_entity.pdbx_description
1 polymer ?
#
loop_
_entity_poly.entity_id
_entity_poly.type
_entity_poly.pdbx_seq_one_letter_code
_entity_poly.pdbx_strand_id
1 'polypeptide(L)'
;MLALQLMSLMRNIFISVDLDIRLFPYRVVATGPGLYEYFLTTYGDENTETLQLARRNFIRSMAAYSVFSFLLQIKDRHNGNIMIDNDGHIVHIDFGFMFESSPGGNLGFEPDFKLSQEMVAIMGGKMEAPSFRLFASLCVQAYLAVRPYYKAFIALVSLMLDTHLPCFRGKTIQQFRDRFAPQLSDRDAAKYMMSIIRNCFLNVRSKMYDQLQYIQNEIPY
;
A
#
# COMPACT_ATOMS: atom_id res chain seq x y z
N MET A 1 5.64 -16.48 -7.57
CA MET A 1 4.98 -16.49 -8.90
C MET A 1 3.57 -15.90 -8.85
N LEU A 2 2.68 -16.35 -7.95
CA LEU A 2 1.30 -15.84 -7.81
C LEU A 2 1.19 -14.31 -7.63
N ALA A 3 1.97 -13.72 -6.71
CA ALA A 3 1.93 -12.26 -6.47
C ALA A 3 2.17 -11.45 -7.75
N LEU A 4 3.14 -11.87 -8.57
CA LEU A 4 3.45 -11.20 -9.84
C LEU A 4 2.31 -11.36 -10.86
N GLN A 5 1.64 -12.52 -10.90
CA GLN A 5 0.48 -12.73 -11.76
C GLN A 5 -0.70 -11.84 -11.35
N LEU A 6 -1.00 -11.74 -10.05
CA LEU A 6 -2.04 -10.87 -9.52
C LEU A 6 -1.71 -9.39 -9.76
N MET A 7 -0.44 -9.01 -9.60
CA MET A 7 0.03 -7.66 -9.90
C MET A 7 -0.10 -7.35 -11.39
N SER A 8 0.22 -8.30 -12.28
CA SER A 8 0.03 -8.14 -13.72
C SER A 8 -1.45 -8.00 -14.09
N LEU A 9 -2.34 -8.78 -13.47
CA LEU A 9 -3.78 -8.64 -13.67
C LEU A 9 -4.26 -7.24 -13.26
N MET A 10 -3.85 -6.77 -12.07
CA MET A 10 -4.20 -5.46 -11.55
C MET A 10 -3.68 -4.33 -12.44
N ARG A 11 -2.44 -4.42 -12.91
CA ARG A 11 -1.86 -3.47 -13.88
C ARG A 11 -2.67 -3.41 -15.17
N ASN A 12 -3.06 -4.56 -15.72
CA ASN A 12 -3.83 -4.60 -16.96
C ASN A 12 -5.22 -3.98 -16.80
N ILE A 13 -5.86 -4.17 -15.64
CA ILE A 13 -7.12 -3.50 -15.30
C ILE A 13 -6.94 -1.99 -15.30
N PHE A 14 -5.89 -1.46 -14.65
CA PHE A 14 -5.64 -0.01 -14.60
C PHE A 14 -5.41 0.60 -15.98
N ILE A 15 -4.65 -0.09 -16.83
CA ILE A 15 -4.47 0.33 -18.23
C ILE A 15 -5.80 0.34 -18.98
N SER A 16 -6.68 -0.65 -18.76
CA SER A 16 -7.97 -0.72 -19.46
C SER A 16 -8.96 0.39 -19.10
N VAL A 17 -8.78 1.03 -17.94
CA VAL A 17 -9.63 2.13 -17.46
C VAL A 17 -8.93 3.48 -17.49
N ASP A 18 -7.77 3.57 -18.16
CA ASP A 18 -6.93 4.78 -18.26
C ASP A 18 -6.56 5.39 -16.88
N LEU A 19 -6.37 4.53 -15.88
CA LEU A 19 -5.93 4.96 -14.55
C LEU A 19 -4.40 5.00 -14.51
N ASP A 20 -3.83 6.20 -14.56
CA ASP A 20 -2.38 6.46 -14.49
C ASP A 20 -1.81 6.19 -13.10
N ILE A 21 -1.70 4.91 -12.76
CA ILE A 21 -1.02 4.38 -11.59
C ILE A 21 -0.09 3.24 -11.97
N ARG A 22 1.05 3.16 -11.29
CA ARG A 22 2.15 2.27 -11.69
C ARG A 22 2.36 1.15 -10.68
N LEU A 23 2.33 -0.07 -11.19
CA LEU A 23 2.84 -1.27 -10.54
C LEU A 23 3.90 -1.84 -11.47
N PHE A 24 5.16 -1.81 -11.05
CA PHE A 24 6.25 -2.35 -11.85
C PHE A 24 7.20 -3.17 -10.99
N PRO A 25 7.60 -4.35 -11.48
CA PRO A 25 8.73 -5.07 -10.93
C PRO A 25 10.05 -4.50 -11.50
N TYR A 26 10.84 -3.90 -10.61
CA TYR A 26 12.29 -3.69 -10.65
C TYR A 26 12.92 -2.66 -11.62
N ARG A 27 13.46 -1.60 -11.01
CA ARG A 27 14.87 -1.17 -10.98
C ARG A 27 14.94 -0.21 -9.79
N VAL A 28 15.64 -0.55 -8.72
CA VAL A 28 15.39 0.13 -7.46
C VAL A 28 16.63 0.39 -6.61
N VAL A 29 16.64 1.54 -5.95
CA VAL A 29 17.68 1.97 -5.02
C VAL A 29 17.17 1.75 -3.60
N ALA A 30 18.02 1.15 -2.75
CA ALA A 30 17.74 1.02 -1.33
C ALA A 30 17.81 2.41 -0.69
N THR A 31 16.77 2.81 0.03
CA THR A 31 16.82 4.06 0.80
C THR A 31 17.72 3.84 2.02
N GLY A 32 18.76 4.66 2.16
CA GLY A 32 19.50 4.83 3.42
C GLY A 32 18.60 5.41 4.53
N PRO A 33 19.16 5.91 5.65
CA PRO A 33 18.33 6.46 6.72
C PRO A 33 17.47 7.63 6.20
N GLY A 34 16.15 7.53 6.44
CA GLY A 34 15.15 8.57 6.16
C GLY A 34 14.64 8.65 4.72
N LEU A 35 13.46 8.05 4.42
CA LEU A 35 12.82 8.14 3.09
C LEU A 35 12.50 9.60 2.67
N TYR A 36 12.05 10.43 3.61
CA TYR A 36 11.76 11.84 3.34
C TYR A 36 13.04 12.65 3.05
N GLU A 37 14.10 12.38 3.81
CA GLU A 37 15.42 13.00 3.62
C GLU A 37 16.04 12.58 2.28
N TYR A 38 15.91 11.30 1.90
CA TYR A 38 16.28 10.82 0.57
C TYR A 38 15.55 11.60 -0.54
N PHE A 39 14.26 11.90 -0.37
CA PHE A 39 13.50 12.68 -1.36
C PHE A 39 14.05 14.10 -1.52
N LEU A 40 14.35 14.79 -0.41
CA LEU A 40 14.89 16.14 -0.44
C LEU A 40 16.30 16.18 -1.04
N THR A 41 17.17 15.24 -0.64
CA THR A 41 18.55 15.16 -1.12
C THR A 41 18.66 14.77 -2.60
N THR A 42 17.74 13.92 -3.09
CA THR A 42 17.77 13.41 -4.47
C THR A 42 17.07 14.34 -5.45
N TYR A 43 15.91 14.89 -5.06
CA TYR A 43 15.05 15.65 -5.97
C TYR A 43 15.03 17.15 -5.71
N GLY A 44 15.72 17.63 -4.67
CA GLY A 44 15.78 19.04 -4.28
C GLY A 44 14.68 19.45 -3.31
N ASP A 45 14.52 20.75 -3.11
CA ASP A 45 13.55 21.31 -2.16
C ASP A 45 12.10 21.12 -2.61
N GLU A 46 11.15 21.29 -1.70
CA GLU A 46 9.71 21.06 -1.92
C GLU A 46 9.11 21.83 -3.11
N ASN A 47 9.71 22.96 -3.48
CA ASN A 47 9.24 23.84 -4.54
C ASN A 47 9.84 23.51 -5.91
N THR A 48 10.82 22.60 -5.98
CA THR A 48 11.46 22.21 -7.24
C THR A 48 10.51 21.38 -8.11
N GLU A 49 10.58 21.57 -9.42
CA GLU A 49 9.79 20.79 -10.37
C GLU A 49 10.12 19.29 -10.30
N THR A 50 11.40 18.97 -10.09
CA THR A 50 11.92 17.62 -9.90
C THR A 50 11.27 16.92 -8.71
N LEU A 51 11.22 17.56 -7.53
CA LEU A 51 10.56 16.97 -6.37
C LEU A 51 9.05 16.86 -6.57
N GLN A 52 8.40 17.85 -7.18
CA GLN A 52 6.96 17.77 -7.46
C GLN A 52 6.61 16.61 -8.40
N LEU A 53 7.44 16.37 -9.43
CA LEU A 53 7.32 15.22 -10.32
C LEU A 53 7.52 13.90 -9.57
N ALA A 54 8.61 13.79 -8.80
CA ALA A 54 8.90 12.59 -8.02
C ALA A 54 7.80 12.30 -6.99
N ARG A 55 7.29 13.33 -6.31
CA ARG A 55 6.15 13.23 -5.37
C ARG A 55 4.89 12.71 -6.07
N ARG A 56 4.60 13.16 -7.29
CA ARG A 56 3.45 12.68 -8.07
C ARG A 56 3.62 11.20 -8.46
N ASN A 57 4.82 10.81 -8.89
CA ASN A 57 5.16 9.42 -9.20
C ASN A 57 5.06 8.51 -7.96
N PHE A 58 5.54 9.00 -6.83
CA PHE A 58 5.40 8.36 -5.52
C PHE A 58 3.94 8.13 -5.17
N ILE A 59 3.10 9.17 -5.23
CA ILE A 59 1.67 9.10 -4.91
C ILE A 59 0.95 8.06 -5.79
N ARG A 60 1.24 8.05 -7.10
CA ARG A 60 0.62 7.11 -8.06
C ARG A 60 0.98 5.66 -7.78
N SER A 61 2.27 5.39 -7.56
CA SER A 61 2.73 4.03 -7.27
C SER A 61 2.31 3.58 -5.87
N MET A 62 2.37 4.46 -4.87
CA MET A 62 1.91 4.20 -3.51
C MET A 62 0.42 3.84 -3.49
N ALA A 63 -0.42 4.56 -4.23
CA ALA A 63 -1.85 4.24 -4.30
C ALA A 63 -2.11 2.83 -4.82
N ALA A 64 -1.40 2.42 -5.88
CA ALA A 64 -1.53 1.08 -6.44
C ALA A 64 -1.04 0.01 -5.46
N TYR A 65 0.15 0.18 -4.85
CA TYR A 65 0.68 -0.78 -3.89
C TYR A 65 -0.11 -0.85 -2.59
N SER A 66 -0.74 0.25 -2.14
CA SER A 66 -1.65 0.27 -0.99
C SER A 66 -2.87 -0.61 -1.22
N VAL A 67 -3.55 -0.46 -2.37
CA VAL A 67 -4.71 -1.32 -2.72
C VAL A 67 -4.27 -2.77 -2.89
N PHE A 68 -3.12 -3.02 -3.53
CA PHE A 68 -2.60 -4.37 -3.70
C PHE A 68 -2.31 -5.05 -2.36
N SER A 69 -1.63 -4.33 -1.46
CA SER A 69 -1.27 -4.82 -0.13
C SER A 69 -2.49 -5.06 0.74
N PHE A 70 -3.49 -4.17 0.69
CA PHE A 70 -4.76 -4.35 1.37
C PHE A 70 -5.50 -5.60 0.90
N LEU A 71 -5.68 -5.76 -0.42
CA LEU A 71 -6.41 -6.88 -0.98
C LEU A 71 -5.72 -8.22 -0.70
N LEU A 72 -4.40 -8.31 -0.81
CA LEU A 72 -3.67 -9.55 -0.59
C LEU A 72 -3.20 -9.74 0.86
N GLN A 73 -3.43 -8.76 1.73
CA GLN A 73 -2.93 -8.74 3.11
C GLN A 73 -1.44 -9.07 3.14
N ILE A 74 -0.66 -8.33 2.34
CA ILE A 74 0.79 -8.51 2.30
C ILE A 74 1.36 -8.03 3.63
N LYS A 75 1.89 -8.96 4.41
CA LYS A 75 2.50 -8.71 5.71
C LYS A 75 3.98 -8.42 5.57
N ASP A 76 4.64 -8.18 6.69
CA ASP A 76 6.09 -7.94 6.76
C ASP A 76 6.57 -6.82 5.80
N ARG A 77 5.78 -5.73 5.73
CA ARG A 77 6.10 -4.55 4.94
C ARG A 77 6.98 -3.59 5.75
N HIS A 78 8.24 -3.98 5.92
CA HIS A 78 9.29 -3.17 6.52
C HIS A 78 10.08 -2.37 5.47
N ASN A 79 10.88 -1.41 5.90
CA ASN A 79 11.61 -0.51 4.99
C ASN A 79 12.56 -1.28 4.04
N GLY A 80 13.12 -2.43 4.44
CA GLY A 80 13.91 -3.29 3.53
C GLY A 80 13.13 -3.93 2.37
N ASN A 81 11.79 -3.99 2.44
CA ASN A 81 10.92 -4.56 1.40
C ASN A 81 10.26 -3.47 0.54
N ILE A 82 10.61 -2.21 0.79
CA ILE A 82 10.03 -1.03 0.15
C ILE A 82 11.17 -0.20 -0.41
N MET A 83 11.03 0.14 -1.68
CA MET A 83 12.15 0.44 -2.52
C MET A 83 11.73 1.59 -3.45
N ILE A 84 12.62 2.55 -3.76
CA ILE A 84 12.29 3.75 -4.57
C ILE A 84 13.16 3.81 -5.84
N ASP A 85 12.53 3.96 -7.00
CA ASP A 85 13.26 4.16 -8.26
C ASP A 85 13.75 5.60 -8.44
N ASN A 86 14.54 5.83 -9.48
CA ASN A 86 15.14 7.14 -9.77
C ASN A 86 14.12 8.22 -10.17
N ASP A 87 12.89 7.86 -10.49
CA ASP A 87 11.81 8.78 -10.87
C ASP A 87 10.87 9.05 -9.68
N GLY A 88 11.11 8.44 -8.52
CA GLY A 88 10.33 8.60 -7.30
C GLY A 88 9.21 7.58 -7.11
N HIS A 89 9.11 6.52 -7.91
CA HIS A 89 8.09 5.48 -7.69
C HIS A 89 8.47 4.56 -6.56
N ILE A 90 7.48 4.18 -5.75
CA ILE A 90 7.61 3.11 -4.76
C ILE A 90 7.39 1.75 -5.41
N VAL A 91 8.20 0.79 -4.99
CA VAL A 91 8.19 -0.60 -5.42
C VAL A 91 8.23 -1.47 -4.18
N HIS A 92 7.21 -2.31 -4.00
CA HIS A 92 7.24 -3.35 -2.98
C HIS A 92 7.91 -4.59 -3.55
N ILE A 93 8.80 -5.21 -2.78
CA ILE A 93 9.44 -6.48 -3.09
C ILE A 93 9.22 -7.51 -2.00
N ASP A 94 9.61 -8.75 -2.28
CA ASP A 94 9.46 -9.88 -1.38
C ASP A 94 8.02 -10.08 -0.91
N PHE A 95 7.24 -10.88 -1.64
CA PHE A 95 5.85 -11.18 -1.29
C PHE A 95 5.72 -12.54 -0.58
N GLY A 96 6.73 -12.93 0.21
CA GLY A 96 6.74 -14.22 0.93
C GLY A 96 5.58 -14.37 1.93
N PHE A 97 5.09 -13.26 2.47
CA PHE A 97 4.02 -13.22 3.49
C PHE A 97 2.73 -12.60 2.93
N MET A 98 1.95 -13.39 2.20
CA MET A 98 0.62 -12.99 1.74
C MET A 98 -0.49 -13.68 2.54
N PHE A 99 -1.67 -13.07 2.54
CA PHE A 99 -2.89 -13.58 3.17
C PHE A 99 -2.72 -13.82 4.68
N GLU A 100 -2.77 -15.07 5.10
CA GLU A 100 -2.69 -15.48 6.50
C GLU A 100 -1.26 -15.86 6.92
N SER A 101 -0.27 -15.69 6.03
CA SER A 101 1.14 -15.89 6.38
C SER A 101 1.71 -14.60 6.96
N SER A 102 2.22 -14.67 8.20
CA SER A 102 2.89 -13.59 8.91
C SER A 102 4.09 -14.17 9.67
N PRO A 103 5.25 -13.50 9.67
CA PRO A 103 6.34 -13.86 10.56
C PRO A 103 5.89 -13.65 12.01
N GLY A 104 5.84 -14.73 12.81
CA GLY A 104 5.47 -14.65 14.22
C GLY A 104 3.99 -14.88 14.57
N GLY A 105 3.15 -15.31 13.61
CA GLY A 105 1.85 -15.93 13.93
C GLY A 105 0.63 -15.01 14.04
N ASN A 106 0.44 -14.08 13.09
CA ASN A 106 -0.78 -13.26 12.94
C ASN A 106 -1.25 -12.60 14.25
N LEU A 107 -0.44 -11.68 14.78
CA LEU A 107 -0.79 -10.90 15.97
C LEU A 107 -2.00 -9.97 15.77
N GLY A 108 -2.44 -9.73 14.53
CA GLY A 108 -3.69 -9.00 14.24
C GLY A 108 -3.63 -7.48 14.43
N PHE A 109 -2.50 -6.92 14.86
CA PHE A 109 -2.31 -5.48 15.12
C PHE A 109 -1.73 -4.70 13.93
N GLU A 110 -1.45 -5.37 12.81
CA GLU A 110 -0.83 -4.73 11.64
C GLU A 110 -1.87 -3.93 10.84
N PRO A 111 -1.53 -2.71 10.38
CA PRO A 111 -2.42 -1.96 9.51
C PRO A 111 -2.66 -2.70 8.19
N ASP A 112 -3.80 -2.44 7.55
CA ASP A 112 -4.22 -3.05 6.29
C ASP A 112 -3.22 -2.87 5.14
N PHE A 113 -2.49 -1.75 5.14
CA PHE A 113 -1.31 -1.56 4.32
C PHE A 113 -0.30 -0.66 5.04
N LYS A 114 0.96 -0.73 4.60
CA LYS A 114 2.03 0.10 5.16
C LYS A 114 1.83 1.56 4.73
N LEU A 115 1.70 2.43 5.70
CA LEU A 115 1.82 3.87 5.56
C LEU A 115 2.79 4.30 6.66
N SER A 116 3.91 4.91 6.34
CA SER A 116 4.89 5.37 7.34
C SER A 116 4.82 6.89 7.53
N GLN A 117 5.46 7.40 8.58
CA GLN A 117 5.51 8.85 8.85
C GLN A 117 6.20 9.59 7.70
N GLU A 118 7.29 9.01 7.17
CA GLU A 118 8.08 9.56 6.07
C GLU A 118 7.29 9.56 4.76
N MET A 119 6.50 8.51 4.49
CA MET A 119 5.59 8.48 3.34
C MET A 119 4.52 9.57 3.46
N VAL A 120 3.97 9.76 4.66
CA VAL A 120 3.00 10.82 4.94
C VAL A 120 3.65 12.20 4.81
N ALA A 121 4.90 12.38 5.23
CA ALA A 121 5.65 13.61 5.10
C ALA A 121 5.86 13.99 3.61
N ILE A 122 6.24 13.03 2.74
CA ILE A 122 6.30 13.25 1.29
C ILE A 122 4.95 13.76 0.73
N MET A 123 3.85 13.27 1.31
CA MET A 123 2.48 13.64 0.95
C MET A 123 1.95 14.89 1.68
N GLY A 124 2.81 15.66 2.35
CA GLY A 124 2.47 16.93 3.00
C GLY A 124 2.02 16.81 4.46
N GLY A 125 2.28 15.67 5.11
CA GLY A 125 2.19 15.50 6.56
C GLY A 125 0.78 15.34 7.15
N LYS A 126 -0.26 15.74 6.42
CA LYS A 126 -1.65 15.78 6.91
C LYS A 126 -2.66 15.34 5.86
N MET A 127 -3.80 14.85 6.31
CA MET A 127 -4.84 14.32 5.41
C MET A 127 -5.46 15.39 4.51
N GLU A 128 -5.47 16.63 4.96
CA GLU A 128 -6.02 17.78 4.24
C GLU A 128 -5.08 18.28 3.14
N ALA A 129 -3.80 17.86 3.17
CA ALA A 129 -2.82 18.24 2.17
C ALA A 129 -3.28 17.80 0.77
N PRO A 130 -3.12 18.64 -0.27
CA PRO A 130 -3.52 18.29 -1.64
C PRO A 130 -2.92 16.97 -2.12
N SER A 131 -1.64 16.74 -1.81
CA SER A 131 -0.91 15.51 -2.14
C SER A 131 -1.51 14.26 -1.48
N PHE A 132 -1.84 14.32 -0.19
CA PHE A 132 -2.51 13.22 0.50
C PHE A 132 -3.93 12.98 -0.04
N ARG A 133 -4.68 14.04 -0.34
CA ARG A 133 -6.01 13.92 -0.96
C ARG A 133 -5.94 13.26 -2.34
N LEU A 134 -4.92 13.56 -3.13
CA LEU A 134 -4.65 12.89 -4.41
C LEU A 134 -4.37 11.41 -4.20
N PHE A 135 -3.48 11.05 -3.26
CA PHE A 135 -3.23 9.66 -2.88
C PHE A 135 -4.52 8.92 -2.51
N ALA A 136 -5.32 9.50 -1.62
CA ALA A 136 -6.57 8.89 -1.17
C ALA A 136 -7.57 8.71 -2.33
N SER A 137 -7.69 9.71 -3.21
CA SER A 137 -8.54 9.63 -4.40
C SER A 137 -8.09 8.51 -5.35
N LEU A 138 -6.79 8.41 -5.62
CA LEU A 138 -6.24 7.35 -6.47
C LEU A 138 -6.42 5.96 -5.85
N CYS A 139 -6.26 5.81 -4.54
CA CYS A 139 -6.56 4.55 -3.84
C CYS A 139 -8.02 4.12 -4.03
N VAL A 140 -8.96 5.06 -3.89
CA VAL A 140 -10.39 4.78 -4.09
C VAL A 140 -10.67 4.40 -5.53
N GLN A 141 -10.14 5.15 -6.51
CA GLN A 141 -10.31 4.85 -7.93
C GLN A 141 -9.72 3.48 -8.29
N ALA A 142 -8.52 3.19 -7.81
CA ALA A 142 -7.85 1.90 -8.01
C ALA A 142 -8.67 0.75 -7.41
N TYR A 143 -9.18 0.90 -6.18
CA TYR A 143 -10.03 -0.09 -5.53
C TYR A 143 -11.33 -0.33 -6.31
N LEU A 144 -12.01 0.73 -6.73
CA LEU A 144 -13.23 0.62 -7.53
C LEU A 144 -12.97 -0.02 -8.90
N ALA A 145 -11.82 0.26 -9.52
CA ALA A 145 -11.46 -0.33 -10.81
C ALA A 145 -11.23 -1.84 -10.74
N VAL A 146 -10.56 -2.34 -9.69
CA VAL A 146 -10.28 -3.79 -9.54
C VAL A 146 -11.47 -4.59 -9.03
N ARG A 147 -12.37 -3.94 -8.29
CA ARG A 147 -13.47 -4.59 -7.57
C ARG A 147 -14.42 -5.42 -8.46
N PRO A 148 -14.84 -4.97 -9.65
CA PRO A 148 -15.63 -5.78 -10.58
C PRO A 148 -14.94 -7.10 -11.00
N TYR A 149 -13.62 -7.15 -10.95
CA TYR A 149 -12.81 -8.29 -11.38
C TYR A 149 -12.52 -9.30 -10.26
N TYR A 150 -13.12 -9.17 -9.08
CA TYR A 150 -12.83 -10.02 -7.92
C TYR A 150 -12.90 -11.53 -8.22
N LYS A 151 -13.78 -11.97 -9.12
CA LYS A 151 -13.90 -13.39 -9.51
C LYS A 151 -12.62 -13.91 -10.19
N ALA A 152 -11.97 -13.10 -11.03
CA ALA A 152 -10.71 -13.45 -11.67
C ALA A 152 -9.58 -13.57 -10.65
N PHE A 153 -9.51 -12.64 -9.69
CA PHE A 153 -8.57 -12.72 -8.57
C PHE A 153 -8.80 -13.98 -7.74
N ILE A 154 -10.05 -14.27 -7.36
CA ILE A 154 -10.40 -15.47 -6.60
C ILE A 154 -10.01 -16.74 -7.36
N ALA A 155 -10.30 -16.82 -8.66
CA ALA A 155 -9.94 -17.97 -9.48
C ALA A 155 -8.42 -18.22 -9.50
N LEU A 156 -7.62 -17.17 -9.72
CA LEU A 156 -6.15 -17.28 -9.70
C LEU A 156 -5.61 -17.75 -8.36
N VAL A 157 -6.19 -17.26 -7.26
CA VAL A 157 -5.78 -17.66 -5.91
C VAL A 157 -6.24 -19.08 -5.60
N SER A 158 -7.46 -19.47 -6.00
CA SER A 158 -8.01 -20.81 -5.81
C SER A 158 -7.18 -21.89 -6.51
N LEU A 159 -6.65 -21.62 -7.71
CA LEU A 159 -5.77 -22.55 -8.43
C LEU A 159 -4.45 -22.84 -7.69
N MET A 160 -4.07 -21.99 -6.74
CA MET A 160 -2.84 -22.15 -5.95
C MET A 160 -3.08 -22.82 -4.60
N LEU A 161 -4.33 -23.10 -4.20
CA LEU A 161 -4.64 -23.70 -2.90
C LEU A 161 -4.00 -25.09 -2.73
N ASP A 162 -3.98 -25.89 -3.80
CA ASP A 162 -3.46 -27.27 -3.78
C ASP A 162 -1.92 -27.34 -3.80
N THR A 163 -1.24 -26.20 -3.94
CA THR A 163 0.23 -26.14 -3.97
C THR A 163 0.89 -26.24 -2.58
N HIS A 164 0.09 -26.49 -1.53
CA HIS A 164 0.52 -26.55 -0.12
C HIS A 164 1.31 -25.31 0.36
N LEU A 165 1.11 -24.16 -0.28
CA LEU A 165 1.73 -22.91 0.17
C LEU A 165 1.22 -22.55 1.58
N PRO A 166 2.11 -22.21 2.54
CA PRO A 166 1.75 -21.97 3.94
C PRO A 166 0.85 -20.75 4.18
N CYS A 167 0.53 -19.97 3.13
CA CYS A 167 -0.34 -18.80 3.20
C CYS A 167 -1.83 -19.09 3.08
N PHE A 168 -2.22 -20.31 2.70
CA PHE A 168 -3.62 -20.69 2.53
C PHE A 168 -4.14 -21.49 3.74
N ARG A 169 -5.08 -20.92 4.48
CA ARG A 169 -5.88 -21.61 5.51
C ARG A 169 -7.35 -21.65 5.07
N GLY A 170 -8.17 -22.41 5.80
CA GLY A 170 -9.55 -22.72 5.41
C GLY A 170 -10.49 -21.52 5.19
N LYS A 171 -10.10 -20.29 5.58
CA LYS A 171 -10.90 -19.06 5.37
C LYS A 171 -10.27 -18.05 4.41
N THR A 172 -9.10 -18.32 3.83
CA THR A 172 -8.35 -17.34 3.02
C THR A 172 -9.16 -16.78 1.85
N ILE A 173 -9.82 -17.66 1.08
CA ILE A 173 -10.62 -17.25 -0.09
C ILE A 173 -11.81 -16.38 0.33
N GLN A 174 -12.49 -16.74 1.41
CA GLN A 174 -13.63 -15.98 1.91
C GLN A 174 -13.20 -14.59 2.36
N GLN A 175 -12.14 -14.50 3.18
CA GLN A 175 -11.61 -13.21 3.62
C GLN A 175 -11.11 -12.36 2.45
N PHE A 176 -10.48 -12.99 1.45
CA PHE A 176 -10.05 -12.30 0.25
C PHE A 176 -11.22 -11.72 -0.55
N ARG A 177 -12.28 -12.50 -0.73
CA ARG A 177 -13.54 -12.03 -1.33
C ARG A 177 -14.13 -10.87 -0.53
N ASP A 178 -14.17 -10.98 0.79
CA ASP A 178 -14.80 -9.98 1.66
C ASP A 178 -14.11 -8.61 1.55
N ARG A 179 -12.79 -8.57 1.33
CA ARG A 179 -12.04 -7.31 1.09
C ARG A 179 -12.41 -6.61 -0.22
N PHE A 180 -12.89 -7.34 -1.22
CA PHE A 180 -13.48 -6.72 -2.42
C PHE A 180 -14.88 -6.16 -2.17
N ALA A 181 -15.53 -6.53 -1.07
CA ALA A 181 -16.88 -6.10 -0.70
C ALA A 181 -17.87 -6.09 -1.91
N PRO A 182 -18.02 -7.24 -2.61
CA PRO A 182 -18.79 -7.31 -3.86
C PRO A 182 -20.28 -6.96 -3.68
N GLN A 183 -20.80 -7.05 -2.45
CA GLN A 183 -22.18 -6.72 -2.09
C GLN A 183 -22.47 -5.23 -1.94
N LEU A 184 -21.44 -4.38 -1.84
CA LEU A 184 -21.63 -2.93 -1.64
C LEU A 184 -21.99 -2.22 -2.95
N SER A 185 -22.56 -1.01 -2.85
CA SER A 185 -22.61 -0.10 -3.99
C SER A 185 -21.21 0.52 -4.23
N ASP A 186 -20.95 1.07 -5.41
CA ASP A 186 -19.67 1.77 -5.67
C ASP A 186 -19.46 2.96 -4.71
N ARG A 187 -20.56 3.64 -4.35
CA ARG A 187 -20.54 4.74 -3.38
C ARG A 187 -20.11 4.25 -1.99
N ASP A 188 -20.64 3.11 -1.54
CA ASP A 188 -20.32 2.59 -0.21
C ASP A 188 -18.96 1.89 -0.20
N ALA A 189 -18.55 1.26 -1.30
CA ALA A 189 -17.21 0.75 -1.52
C ALA A 189 -16.15 1.87 -1.49
N ALA A 190 -16.46 3.05 -2.03
CA ALA A 190 -15.60 4.22 -1.93
C ALA A 190 -15.42 4.70 -0.48
N LYS A 191 -16.53 4.75 0.29
CA LYS A 191 -16.48 5.08 1.73
C LYS A 191 -15.69 4.05 2.52
N TYR A 192 -15.86 2.76 2.18
CA TYR A 192 -15.12 1.66 2.79
C TYR A 192 -13.61 1.81 2.54
N MET A 193 -13.17 2.03 1.30
CA MET A 193 -11.75 2.24 1.03
C MET A 193 -11.21 3.50 1.75
N MET A 194 -12.01 4.57 1.82
CA MET A 194 -11.62 5.76 2.59
C MET A 194 -11.50 5.52 4.10
N SER A 195 -12.30 4.64 4.68
CA SER A 195 -12.16 4.30 6.11
C SER A 195 -10.88 3.51 6.36
N ILE A 196 -10.51 2.57 5.47
CA ILE A 196 -9.23 1.85 5.53
C ILE A 196 -8.04 2.82 5.48
N ILE A 197 -8.05 3.78 4.55
CA ILE A 197 -7.00 4.81 4.43
C ILE A 197 -6.88 5.64 5.70
N ARG A 198 -8.02 6.09 6.27
CA ARG A 198 -8.06 6.84 7.53
C ARG A 198 -7.49 6.04 8.69
N ASN A 199 -7.86 4.77 8.82
CA ASN A 199 -7.36 3.90 9.89
C ASN A 199 -5.84 3.73 9.78
N CYS A 200 -5.32 3.52 8.57
CA CYS A 200 -3.88 3.45 8.34
C CYS A 200 -3.17 4.75 8.72
N PHE A 201 -3.74 5.92 8.37
CA PHE A 201 -3.18 7.22 8.76
C PHE A 201 -3.20 7.45 10.28
N LEU A 202 -4.30 7.11 10.95
CA LEU A 202 -4.42 7.26 12.40
C LEU A 202 -3.41 6.37 13.15
N ASN A 203 -3.18 5.15 12.68
CA ASN A 203 -2.16 4.26 13.24
C ASN A 203 -0.74 4.87 13.15
N VAL A 204 -0.43 5.59 12.07
CA VAL A 204 0.85 6.33 11.93
C VAL A 204 0.93 7.46 12.96
N ARG A 205 -0.16 8.23 13.08
CA ARG A 205 -0.23 9.37 13.97
C ARG A 205 -0.12 8.95 15.44
N SER A 206 -0.77 7.87 15.85
CA SER A 206 -0.66 7.34 17.22
C SER A 206 0.79 6.97 17.54
N LYS A 207 1.44 6.20 16.66
CA LYS A 207 2.86 5.85 16.83
C LYS A 207 3.77 7.07 16.90
N MET A 208 3.46 8.13 16.16
CA MET A 208 4.20 9.40 16.21
C MET A 208 4.02 10.11 17.56
N TYR A 209 2.79 10.17 18.09
CA TYR A 209 2.53 10.75 19.40
C TYR A 209 3.25 9.97 20.51
N ASP A 210 3.19 8.64 20.47
CA ASP A 210 3.85 7.78 21.47
C ASP A 210 5.38 7.99 21.46
N GLN A 211 5.98 8.10 20.27
CA GLN A 211 7.41 8.41 20.13
C GLN A 211 7.78 9.79 20.68
N LEU A 212 6.97 10.81 20.41
CA LEU A 212 7.20 12.16 20.93
C LEU A 212 7.06 12.21 22.45
N GLN A 213 6.06 11.52 23.01
CA GLN A 213 5.87 11.43 24.46
C GLN A 213 7.01 10.69 25.15
N TYR A 214 7.51 9.61 24.55
CA TYR A 214 8.68 8.89 25.05
C TYR A 214 9.91 9.80 25.10
N ILE A 215 10.18 10.55 24.03
CA ILE A 215 11.34 11.46 23.95
C ILE A 215 11.21 12.62 24.94
N GLN A 216 10.01 13.18 25.13
CA GLN A 216 9.80 14.35 25.98
C GLN A 216 9.73 14.03 27.46
N ASN A 217 9.14 12.89 27.83
CA ASN A 217 8.77 12.60 29.22
C ASN A 217 9.40 11.33 29.79
N GLU A 218 10.26 10.63 29.02
CA GLU A 218 10.86 9.34 29.40
C GLU A 218 9.85 8.27 29.86
N ILE A 219 8.56 8.41 29.52
CA ILE A 219 7.50 7.46 29.93
C ILE A 219 7.65 6.20 29.06
N PRO A 220 8.08 5.05 29.61
CA PRO A 220 8.17 3.81 28.84
C PRO A 220 6.77 3.21 28.68
N TYR A 221 6.62 2.42 27.62
CA TYR A 221 5.43 1.68 27.20
C TYR A 221 4.72 0.93 28.32
#